data_AF-A0A0N1GAU5-F1
#
_entry.id   AF-A0A0N1GAU5-F1
#
_cell.length_a   1.000
_cell.length_b   1.000
_cell.length_c   1.000
_cell.angle_alpha   90.00
_cell.angle_beta   90.00
_cell.angle_gamma   90.00
#
_symmetry.space_group_name_H-M   'P 1'
#
loop_
_entity.id
_entity.type
_entity.pdbx_description
1 polymer ?
#
loop_
_entity_poly.entity_id
_entity_poly.type
_entity_poly.pdbx_seq_one_letter_code
_entity_poly.pdbx_strand_id
1 'polypeptide(L)'
;MTARTDEIIRTVDRVNSELVALLSGLDGPDLGTPCDDPSGSTVGAVVAHLGEGAPEVIGWLAAAVKAPPGALPTAPAAAHHHDDAPAGHFHKAEVIARVHKGNALIAGLLAGLDDKLLDSTPPAAEGITDGTRTLSDVINDMADHQSQHLDYMRKALSGQKADAPAQDTV
;
A
#
# COMPACT_ATOMS: atom_id res chain seq x y z
N MET A 1 17.17 11.31 -14.12
CA MET A 1 16.38 11.23 -12.88
C MET A 1 16.10 12.65 -12.41
N THR A 2 14.85 12.96 -12.10
CA THR A 2 14.39 14.32 -11.80
C THR A 2 14.17 14.47 -10.30
N ALA A 3 14.20 15.70 -9.77
CA ALA A 3 14.00 15.94 -8.34
C ALA A 3 12.64 15.40 -7.83
N ARG A 4 11.62 15.41 -8.68
CA ARG A 4 10.30 14.83 -8.40
C ARG A 4 10.34 13.30 -8.32
N THR A 5 11.03 12.66 -9.27
CA THR A 5 11.25 11.20 -9.24
C THR A 5 11.99 10.80 -7.96
N ASP A 6 13.01 11.57 -7.58
CA ASP A 6 13.79 11.33 -6.35
C ASP A 6 12.96 11.47 -5.08
N GLU A 7 12.02 12.42 -5.04
CA GLU A 7 11.11 12.59 -3.91
C GLU A 7 10.13 11.43 -3.79
N ILE A 8 9.54 10.98 -4.91
CA ILE A 8 8.64 9.82 -4.94
C ILE A 8 9.38 8.56 -4.46
N ILE A 9 10.58 8.32 -4.98
CA ILE A 9 11.41 7.18 -4.55
C ILE A 9 11.68 7.25 -3.05
N ARG A 10 12.08 8.43 -2.52
CA ARG A 10 12.34 8.60 -1.09
C ARG A 10 11.10 8.36 -0.24
N THR A 11 9.93 8.84 -0.66
CA THR A 11 8.67 8.64 0.05
C THR A 11 8.28 7.17 0.09
N VAL A 12 8.30 6.50 -1.05
CA VAL A 12 7.95 5.07 -1.14
C VAL A 12 8.94 4.22 -0.34
N ASP A 13 10.25 4.48 -0.45
CA ASP A 13 11.27 3.76 0.30
C ASP A 13 11.13 3.94 1.82
N ARG A 14 10.83 5.16 2.27
CA ARG A 14 10.57 5.45 3.68
C ARG A 14 9.37 4.65 4.20
N VAL A 15 8.22 4.75 3.52
CA VAL A 15 6.98 4.07 3.95
C VAL A 15 7.15 2.55 3.98
N ASN A 16 7.86 2.01 2.98
CA ASN A 16 8.18 0.59 2.92
C ASN A 16 9.15 0.14 4.01
N SER A 17 10.17 0.94 4.31
CA SER A 17 11.11 0.67 5.40
C SER A 17 10.43 0.72 6.77
N GLU A 18 9.51 1.67 6.95
CA GLU A 18 8.68 1.77 8.15
C GLU A 18 7.77 0.55 8.33
N LEU A 19 7.17 0.04 7.25
CA LEU A 19 6.38 -1.19 7.29
C LEU A 19 7.23 -2.41 7.65
N VAL A 20 8.39 -2.57 7.02
CA VAL A 20 9.31 -3.67 7.35
C VAL A 20 9.74 -3.61 8.81
N ALA A 21 10.07 -2.41 9.32
CA ALA A 21 10.48 -2.22 10.70
C ALA A 21 9.36 -2.60 11.68
N LEU A 22 8.13 -2.16 11.42
CA LEU A 22 6.97 -2.52 12.22
C LEU A 22 6.76 -4.05 12.24
N LEU A 23 6.66 -4.67 11.05
CA LEU A 23 6.42 -6.11 10.90
C LEU A 23 7.51 -6.97 11.55
N SER A 24 8.76 -6.51 11.52
CA SER A 24 9.88 -7.20 12.15
C SER A 24 9.76 -7.24 13.67
N GLY A 25 9.16 -6.20 14.26
CA GLY A 25 8.91 -6.07 15.70
C GLY A 25 7.69 -6.85 16.20
N LEU A 26 6.73 -7.18 15.34
CA LEU A 26 5.49 -7.85 15.76
C LEU A 26 5.74 -9.30 16.23
N ASP A 27 5.09 -9.67 17.32
CA ASP A 27 4.95 -11.05 17.76
C ASP A 27 3.53 -11.62 17.51
N GLY A 28 3.29 -12.86 17.94
CA GLY A 28 1.98 -13.52 17.73
C GLY A 28 0.81 -12.78 18.41
N PRO A 29 0.92 -12.45 19.71
CA PRO A 29 -0.05 -11.60 20.41
C PRO A 29 -0.34 -10.26 19.73
N ASP A 30 0.68 -9.57 19.23
CA ASP A 30 0.50 -8.26 18.59
C ASP A 30 -0.49 -8.29 17.42
N LEU A 31 -0.54 -9.39 16.67
CA LEU A 31 -1.44 -9.56 15.52
C LEU A 31 -2.91 -9.67 15.93
N GLY A 32 -3.18 -10.14 17.15
CA GLY A 32 -4.53 -10.17 17.72
C GLY A 32 -4.99 -8.83 18.29
N THR A 33 -4.12 -7.82 18.31
CA THR A 33 -4.44 -6.49 18.84
C THR A 33 -5.57 -5.87 18.02
N PRO A 34 -6.67 -5.42 18.66
CA PRO A 34 -7.74 -4.71 17.97
C PRO A 34 -7.21 -3.46 17.25
N CYS A 35 -7.66 -3.25 16.02
CA CYS A 35 -7.23 -2.16 15.17
C CYS A 35 -8.47 -1.53 14.52
N ASP A 36 -8.63 -0.21 14.63
CA ASP A 36 -9.75 0.54 14.05
C ASP A 36 -9.47 0.93 12.59
N ASP A 37 -8.88 0.00 11.83
CA ASP A 37 -8.52 0.20 10.44
C ASP A 37 -9.68 -0.22 9.52
N PRO A 38 -10.02 0.54 8.48
CA PRO A 38 -11.09 0.18 7.55
C PRO A 38 -10.90 -1.18 6.87
N SER A 39 -9.65 -1.65 6.74
CA SER A 39 -9.30 -2.91 6.09
C SER A 39 -9.30 -4.11 7.04
N GLY A 40 -9.52 -3.91 8.35
CA GLY A 40 -9.63 -5.03 9.27
C GLY A 40 -9.67 -4.65 10.75
N SER A 41 -10.35 -5.46 11.56
CA SER A 41 -10.57 -5.22 12.99
C SER A 41 -9.37 -5.57 13.89
N THR A 42 -8.28 -6.10 13.33
CA THR A 42 -7.05 -6.48 14.05
C THR A 42 -5.81 -6.10 13.25
N VAL A 43 -4.67 -5.94 13.93
CA VAL A 43 -3.37 -5.73 13.27
C VAL A 43 -3.10 -6.85 12.26
N GLY A 44 -3.39 -8.10 12.59
CA GLY A 44 -3.22 -9.23 11.68
C GLY A 44 -4.06 -9.13 10.41
N ALA A 45 -5.31 -8.65 10.50
CA ALA A 45 -6.18 -8.44 9.35
C ALA A 45 -5.64 -7.33 8.42
N VAL A 46 -5.16 -6.22 8.99
CA VAL A 46 -4.53 -5.14 8.21
C VAL A 46 -3.27 -5.63 7.49
N VAL A 47 -2.44 -6.43 8.18
CA VAL A 47 -1.24 -7.00 7.54
C VAL A 47 -1.60 -7.98 6.42
N ALA A 48 -2.65 -8.79 6.57
CA ALA A 48 -3.14 -9.66 5.50
C ALA A 48 -3.61 -8.84 4.29
N HIS A 49 -4.40 -7.80 4.50
CA HIS A 49 -4.85 -6.87 3.47
C HIS A 49 -3.69 -6.27 2.67
N LEU A 50 -2.66 -5.74 3.36
CA LEU A 50 -1.46 -5.20 2.72
C LEU A 50 -0.72 -6.28 1.89
N GLY A 51 -0.67 -7.51 2.41
CA GLY A 51 -0.05 -8.64 1.73
C GLY A 51 -0.80 -9.12 0.48
N GLU A 52 -2.11 -8.98 0.44
CA GLU A 52 -2.99 -9.35 -0.68
C GLU A 52 -3.01 -8.30 -1.78
N GLY A 53 -3.04 -7.00 -1.42
CA GLY A 53 -3.04 -5.90 -2.39
C GLY A 53 -1.69 -5.66 -3.06
N ALA A 54 -0.57 -6.00 -2.41
CA ALA A 54 0.77 -5.70 -2.93
C ALA A 54 1.07 -6.28 -4.33
N PRO A 55 0.80 -7.56 -4.64
CA PRO A 55 1.02 -8.11 -5.97
C PRO A 55 0.26 -7.39 -7.08
N GLU A 56 -0.96 -6.93 -6.80
CA GLU A 56 -1.82 -6.22 -7.73
C GLU A 56 -1.24 -4.84 -8.06
N VAL A 57 -0.91 -4.05 -7.04
CA VAL A 57 -0.29 -2.72 -7.19
C VAL A 57 1.04 -2.81 -7.93
N ILE A 58 1.88 -3.79 -7.59
CA ILE A 58 3.17 -4.02 -8.26
C ILE A 58 2.95 -4.41 -9.73
N GLY A 59 1.98 -5.29 -10.00
CA GLY A 59 1.65 -5.72 -11.35
C GLY A 59 1.16 -4.56 -12.22
N TRP A 60 0.27 -3.74 -11.67
CA TRP A 60 -0.23 -2.53 -12.31
C TRP A 60 0.89 -1.52 -12.58
N LEU A 61 1.72 -1.21 -11.58
CA LEU A 61 2.82 -0.26 -11.74
C LEU A 61 3.83 -0.76 -12.78
N ALA A 62 4.16 -2.06 -12.77
CA ALA A 62 5.06 -2.66 -13.75
C ALA A 62 4.52 -2.57 -15.17
N ALA A 63 3.21 -2.74 -15.34
CA ALA A 63 2.54 -2.55 -16.61
C ALA A 63 2.53 -1.07 -17.03
N ALA A 64 2.32 -0.17 -16.05
CA ALA A 64 2.28 1.26 -16.30
C ALA A 64 3.63 1.82 -16.79
N VAL A 65 4.73 1.37 -16.17
CA VAL A 65 6.09 1.80 -16.58
C VAL A 65 6.50 1.28 -17.95
N LYS A 66 6.01 0.09 -18.35
CA LYS A 66 6.37 -0.54 -19.62
C LYS A 66 5.53 -0.07 -20.80
N ALA A 67 4.38 0.55 -20.55
CA ALA A 67 3.49 0.90 -21.64
C ALA A 67 3.97 2.17 -22.36
N PRO A 68 3.77 2.27 -23.69
CA PRO A 68 3.94 3.52 -24.40
C PRO A 68 3.06 4.61 -23.77
N PRO A 69 3.50 5.88 -23.73
CA PRO A 69 2.66 6.99 -23.31
C PRO A 69 1.33 6.98 -24.09
N GLY A 70 0.21 6.80 -23.40
CA GLY A 70 -1.13 6.73 -23.98
C GLY A 70 -1.67 5.33 -24.33
N ALA A 71 -0.94 4.24 -24.02
CA ALA A 71 -1.37 2.87 -24.29
C ALA A 71 -1.21 1.94 -23.07
N LEU A 72 -1.62 2.43 -21.89
CA LEU A 72 -1.54 1.69 -20.65
C LEU A 72 -2.63 0.60 -20.62
N PRO A 73 -2.30 -0.64 -20.20
CA PRO A 73 -3.28 -1.72 -20.18
C PRO A 73 -4.31 -1.51 -19.07
N THR A 74 -5.57 -1.84 -19.35
CA THR A 74 -6.61 -1.99 -18.33
C THR A 74 -6.17 -3.09 -17.37
N ALA A 75 -6.05 -2.78 -16.07
CA ALA A 75 -5.81 -3.81 -15.07
C ALA A 75 -6.97 -4.81 -15.09
N PRO A 76 -6.71 -6.12 -14.93
CA PRO A 76 -7.80 -7.05 -14.64
C PRO A 76 -8.42 -6.65 -13.30
N ALA A 77 -9.75 -6.53 -13.27
CA ALA A 77 -10.53 -6.34 -12.05
C ALA A 77 -10.26 -7.51 -11.09
N ALA A 78 -9.49 -7.28 -10.02
CA ALA A 78 -9.48 -8.19 -8.88
C ALA A 78 -10.55 -7.69 -7.90
N ALA A 79 -11.71 -8.36 -7.91
CA ALA A 79 -12.71 -8.12 -6.87
C ALA A 79 -12.12 -8.52 -5.51
N HIS A 80 -11.97 -7.55 -4.61
CA HIS A 80 -11.58 -7.81 -3.24
C HIS A 80 -12.68 -8.63 -2.55
N HIS A 81 -12.38 -9.90 -2.28
CA HIS A 81 -13.08 -10.60 -1.21
C HIS A 81 -12.42 -10.17 0.09
N HIS A 82 -13.14 -9.37 0.89
CA HIS A 82 -12.88 -9.21 2.31
C HIS A 82 -13.20 -10.53 3.01
N ASP A 83 -12.49 -11.61 2.66
CA ASP A 83 -12.55 -12.80 3.47
C ASP A 83 -11.76 -12.46 4.72
N ASP A 84 -12.47 -12.38 5.84
CA ASP A 84 -11.93 -12.37 7.19
C ASP A 84 -10.94 -13.54 7.32
N ALA A 85 -9.68 -13.34 6.91
CA ALA A 85 -8.68 -14.36 6.97
C ALA A 85 -8.63 -14.83 8.44
N PRO A 86 -8.94 -16.11 8.73
CA PRO A 86 -9.03 -16.55 10.11
C PRO A 86 -7.70 -16.24 10.79
N ALA A 87 -7.78 -15.59 11.95
CA ALA A 87 -6.64 -15.34 12.83
C ALA A 87 -5.94 -16.69 13.14
N GLY A 88 -4.98 -17.09 12.29
CA GLY A 88 -4.45 -18.45 12.32
C GLY A 88 -3.55 -18.86 11.16
N HIS A 89 -3.64 -18.20 9.99
CA HIS A 89 -2.77 -18.51 8.84
C HIS A 89 -1.73 -17.42 8.54
N PHE A 90 -1.27 -16.72 9.57
CA PHE A 90 -0.20 -15.73 9.42
C PHE A 90 1.18 -16.40 9.48
N HIS A 91 1.96 -16.29 8.41
CA HIS A 91 3.39 -16.61 8.44
C HIS A 91 4.18 -15.31 8.32
N LYS A 92 4.59 -14.75 9.47
CA LYS A 92 5.34 -13.47 9.55
C LYS A 92 6.48 -13.39 8.55
N ALA A 93 7.26 -14.46 8.44
CA ALA A 93 8.38 -14.55 7.51
C ALA A 93 7.94 -14.45 6.05
N GLU A 94 6.77 -14.99 5.71
CA GLU A 94 6.23 -14.93 4.35
C GLU A 94 5.77 -13.52 4.00
N VAL A 95 5.08 -12.81 4.90
CA VAL A 95 4.66 -11.42 4.65
C VAL A 95 5.87 -10.49 4.56
N ILE A 96 6.83 -10.61 5.47
CA ILE A 96 8.08 -9.84 5.41
C ILE A 96 8.83 -10.13 4.10
N ALA A 97 8.92 -11.39 3.67
CA ALA A 97 9.53 -11.75 2.39
C ALA A 97 8.77 -11.17 1.18
N ARG A 98 7.43 -11.15 1.22
CA ARG A 98 6.59 -10.52 0.19
C ARG A 98 6.81 -9.01 0.13
N VAL A 99 6.85 -8.33 1.28
CA VAL A 99 7.14 -6.89 1.37
C VAL A 99 8.54 -6.60 0.85
N HIS A 100 9.58 -7.33 1.27
CA HIS A 100 10.94 -7.13 0.74
C HIS A 100 11.02 -7.34 -0.78
N LYS A 101 10.40 -8.41 -1.29
CA LYS A 101 10.34 -8.68 -2.73
C LYS A 101 9.59 -7.55 -3.46
N GLY A 102 8.50 -7.07 -2.89
CA GLY A 102 7.73 -5.96 -3.43
C GLY A 102 8.53 -4.66 -3.47
N ASN A 103 9.22 -4.32 -2.39
CA ASN A 103 10.06 -3.11 -2.29
C ASN A 103 11.17 -3.11 -3.34
N ALA A 104 11.85 -4.24 -3.53
CA ALA A 104 12.90 -4.35 -4.55
C ALA A 104 12.35 -4.16 -5.96
N LEU A 105 11.16 -4.69 -6.25
CA LEU A 105 10.49 -4.52 -7.54
C LEU A 105 10.04 -3.06 -7.75
N ILE A 106 9.40 -2.45 -6.75
CA ILE A 106 8.93 -1.06 -6.81
C ILE A 106 10.12 -0.11 -6.99
N ALA A 107 11.19 -0.25 -6.21
CA ALA A 107 12.39 0.59 -6.35
C ALA A 107 12.98 0.51 -7.77
N GLY A 108 13.06 -0.69 -8.35
CA GLY A 108 13.53 -0.88 -9.72
C GLY A 108 12.60 -0.26 -10.78
N LEU A 109 11.28 -0.30 -10.55
CA LEU A 109 10.28 0.33 -11.43
C LEU A 109 10.33 1.85 -11.35
N LEU A 110 10.43 2.40 -10.14
CA LEU A 110 10.46 3.85 -9.90
C LEU A 110 11.75 4.49 -10.45
N ALA A 111 12.88 3.79 -10.42
CA ALA A 111 14.13 4.26 -10.99
C ALA A 111 14.06 4.51 -12.52
N GLY A 112 13.11 3.87 -13.20
CA GLY A 112 12.87 4.04 -14.63
C GLY A 112 11.89 5.18 -14.99
N LEU A 113 11.31 5.86 -14.00
CA LEU A 113 10.35 6.93 -14.24
C LEU A 113 11.04 8.23 -14.67
N ASP A 114 10.44 8.91 -15.64
CA ASP A 114 10.74 10.28 -16.02
C ASP A 114 9.51 11.17 -15.79
N ASP A 115 9.70 12.50 -15.88
CA ASP A 115 8.62 13.46 -15.65
C ASP A 115 7.44 13.27 -16.63
N LYS A 116 7.73 12.86 -17.87
CA LYS A 116 6.69 12.62 -18.87
C LYS A 116 5.77 11.47 -18.46
N LEU A 117 6.33 10.40 -17.94
CA LEU A 117 5.57 9.26 -17.46
C LEU A 117 4.85 9.60 -16.14
N LEU A 118 5.47 10.37 -15.25
CA LEU A 118 4.84 10.86 -14.03
C LEU A 118 3.64 11.77 -14.30
N ASP A 119 3.69 12.57 -15.37
CA ASP A 119 2.59 13.43 -15.83
C ASP A 119 1.55 12.69 -16.68
N SER A 120 1.78 11.43 -17.01
CA SER A 120 0.80 10.64 -17.77
C SER A 120 -0.40 10.29 -16.89
N THR A 121 -1.57 10.21 -17.51
CA THR A 121 -2.81 9.77 -16.85
C THR A 121 -3.05 8.31 -17.20
N PRO A 122 -2.87 7.36 -16.25
CA PRO A 122 -3.25 5.97 -16.48
C PRO A 122 -4.76 5.83 -16.72
N PRO A 123 -5.21 4.84 -17.50
CA PRO A 123 -6.62 4.49 -17.62
C PRO A 123 -7.15 4.00 -16.28
N ALA A 124 -8.47 3.97 -16.15
CA ALA A 124 -9.12 3.42 -14.99
C ALA A 124 -8.65 1.97 -14.73
N ALA A 125 -8.31 1.71 -13.48
CA ALA A 125 -8.01 0.41 -12.93
C ALA A 125 -8.74 0.31 -11.59
N GLU A 126 -9.67 -0.64 -11.50
CA GLU A 126 -10.48 -0.85 -10.31
C GLU A 126 -9.59 -0.96 -9.06
N GLY A 127 -9.99 -0.32 -7.97
CA GLY A 127 -9.21 -0.28 -6.72
C GLY A 127 -7.94 0.58 -6.75
N ILE A 128 -7.53 1.12 -7.90
CA ILE A 128 -6.25 1.85 -8.07
C ILE A 128 -6.44 3.29 -8.54
N THR A 129 -7.13 3.50 -9.66
CA THR A 129 -7.33 4.84 -10.24
C THR A 129 -8.59 4.86 -11.11
N ASP A 130 -9.29 5.98 -11.13
CA ASP A 130 -10.43 6.22 -12.01
C ASP A 130 -10.03 6.73 -13.40
N GLY A 131 -8.73 6.91 -13.61
CA GLY A 131 -8.14 7.42 -14.84
C GLY A 131 -8.26 8.92 -15.05
N THR A 132 -8.45 9.69 -13.98
CA THR A 132 -8.47 11.16 -14.02
C THR A 132 -7.21 11.80 -13.43
N ARG A 133 -6.44 11.04 -12.64
CA ARG A 133 -5.26 11.49 -11.89
C ARG A 133 -3.96 11.16 -12.62
N THR A 134 -2.90 11.93 -12.39
CA THR A 134 -1.58 11.60 -12.95
C THR A 134 -0.99 10.35 -12.30
N LEU A 135 -0.04 9.68 -12.96
CA LEU A 135 0.68 8.56 -12.38
C LEU A 135 1.37 8.97 -11.07
N SER A 136 1.89 10.20 -11.00
CA SER A 136 2.48 10.71 -9.76
C SER A 136 1.47 10.80 -8.61
N ASP A 137 0.24 11.25 -8.90
CA ASP A 137 -0.81 11.37 -7.89
C ASP A 137 -1.21 9.98 -7.38
N VAL A 138 -1.34 9.01 -8.29
CA VAL A 138 -1.66 7.63 -7.94
C VAL A 138 -0.56 7.00 -7.08
N ILE A 139 0.72 7.20 -7.40
CA ILE A 139 1.82 6.67 -6.60
C ILE A 139 1.86 7.32 -5.20
N ASN A 140 1.62 8.63 -5.11
CA ASN A 140 1.57 9.32 -3.82
C ASN A 140 0.38 8.85 -2.98
N ASP A 141 -0.80 8.70 -3.59
CA ASP A 141 -2.01 8.18 -2.94
C ASP A 141 -1.80 6.77 -2.38
N MET A 142 -1.10 5.90 -3.13
CA MET A 142 -0.70 4.57 -2.64
C MET A 142 0.24 4.65 -1.43
N ALA A 143 1.23 5.54 -1.47
CA ALA A 143 2.16 5.73 -0.36
C ALA A 143 1.44 6.30 0.89
N ASP A 144 0.50 7.21 0.69
CA ASP A 144 -0.33 7.78 1.75
C ASP A 144 -1.28 6.73 2.34
N HIS A 145 -1.92 5.91 1.50
CA HIS A 145 -2.76 4.80 1.92
C HIS A 145 -2.00 3.80 2.78
N GLN A 146 -0.80 3.40 2.37
CA GLN A 146 0.06 2.52 3.17
C GLN A 146 0.52 3.19 4.48
N SER A 147 0.79 4.50 4.45
CA SER A 147 1.13 5.26 5.67
C SER A 147 -0.02 5.31 6.66
N GLN A 148 -1.27 5.43 6.18
CA GLN A 148 -2.46 5.39 7.05
C GLN A 148 -2.59 4.05 7.76
N HIS A 149 -2.43 2.92 7.06
CA HIS A 149 -2.42 1.59 7.68
C HIS A 149 -1.33 1.45 8.75
N LEU A 150 -0.13 1.99 8.49
CA LEU A 150 0.95 2.02 9.48
C LEU A 150 0.54 2.79 10.73
N ASP A 151 -0.10 3.93 10.58
CA ASP A 151 -0.53 4.75 11.70
C ASP A 151 -1.66 4.09 12.51
N TYR A 152 -2.61 3.41 11.86
CA TYR A 152 -3.62 2.60 12.55
C TYR A 152 -2.99 1.47 13.36
N MET A 153 -2.06 0.70 12.77
CA MET A 153 -1.36 -0.36 13.48
C MET A 153 -0.51 0.16 14.63
N ARG A 154 0.19 1.29 14.46
CA ARG A 154 0.98 1.92 15.53
C ARG A 154 0.11 2.37 16.70
N LYS A 155 -1.05 2.99 16.43
CA LYS A 155 -2.02 3.39 17.47
C LYS A 155 -2.55 2.18 18.23
N ALA A 156 -2.92 1.12 17.50
CA ALA A 156 -3.38 -0.13 18.09
C ALA A 156 -2.33 -0.73 19.04
N LEU A 157 -1.07 -0.81 18.59
CA LEU A 157 0.03 -1.42 19.36
C LEU A 157 0.53 -0.55 20.52
N SER A 158 0.35 0.77 20.46
CA SER A 158 0.69 1.68 21.57
C SER A 158 -0.39 1.73 22.66
N GLY A 159 -1.54 1.07 22.45
CA GLY A 159 -2.69 1.13 23.35
C GLY A 159 -3.44 2.47 23.31
N GLN A 160 -3.18 3.32 22.32
CA GLN A 160 -3.93 4.55 22.11
C GLN A 160 -5.20 4.23 21.31
N LYS A 161 -6.38 4.40 21.94
CA LYS A 161 -7.65 4.37 21.21
C LYS A 161 -7.66 5.48 20.15
N ALA A 162 -8.19 5.20 18.96
CA ALA A 162 -8.52 6.23 18.00
C ALA A 162 -9.46 7.25 18.65
N ASP A 163 -9.17 8.54 18.52
CA ASP A 163 -10.12 9.58 18.90
C ASP A 163 -11.40 9.35 18.09
N ALA A 164 -12.50 9.09 18.80
CA ALA A 164 -13.80 8.97 18.17
C ALA A 164 -14.09 10.27 17.42
N PRO A 165 -14.53 10.22 16.14
CA PRO A 165 -14.97 11.44 15.46
C PRO A 165 -16.06 12.07 16.31
N ALA A 166 -15.92 13.37 16.57
CA ALA A 166 -16.94 14.16 17.25
C ALA A 166 -18.28 13.92 16.55
N GLN A 167 -19.18 13.23 17.23
CA GLN A 167 -20.57 13.17 16.80
C GLN A 167 -21.13 14.56 17.03
N ASP A 168 -21.18 15.36 15.97
CA ASP A 168 -22.02 16.56 15.93
C ASP A 168 -23.46 16.11 16.13
N THR A 169 -23.93 16.23 17.36
CA THR A 169 -25.35 16.21 17.69
C THR A 169 -26.01 17.45 17.11
N VAL A 170 -26.87 17.25 16.11
CA VAL A 170 -27.96 18.18 15.76
C VAL A 170 -29.28 17.49 16.04
#